data_AF-A0A925QQ94-F1
#
_entry.id   AF-A0A925QQ94-F1
#
_cell.length_a   1.000
_cell.length_b   1.000
_cell.length_c   1.000
_cell.angle_alpha   90.00
_cell.angle_beta   90.00
_cell.angle_gamma   90.00
#
_symmetry.space_group_name_H-M   'P 1'
#
loop_
_entity.id
_entity.type
_entity.pdbx_description
1 polymer ?
#
loop_
_entity_poly.entity_id
_entity_poly.type
_entity_poly.pdbx_seq_one_letter_code
_entity_poly.pdbx_strand_id
1 'polypeptide(L)'
;MQSIEDVRNALLAKVEASDTPRDVLKAPEIKELYGELAKLDSSERGEFGKAVNDLKVTLVAAVSAREITLEDATVESLDVTAPWDVNTGPVSLLPTEQGTQHPLTKELEVVVDIFTRMGFEAIESRQIDDDFHMFEALNFPENHPARDGYDTFRTEEGY
;
A
#
# COMPACT_ATOMS: atom_id res chain seq x y z
N MET A 1 -48.77 21.80 -6.65
CA MET A 1 -48.06 20.73 -7.37
C MET A 1 -46.83 21.36 -7.98
N GLN A 2 -45.64 21.04 -7.48
CA GLN A 2 -44.43 21.34 -8.25
C GLN A 2 -44.55 20.56 -9.57
N SER A 3 -44.29 21.22 -10.69
CA SER A 3 -44.30 20.53 -11.98
C SER A 3 -43.20 19.48 -11.95
N ILE A 4 -43.45 18.30 -12.55
CA ILE A 4 -42.41 17.28 -12.77
C ILE A 4 -41.18 17.90 -13.44
N GLU A 5 -41.37 18.95 -14.24
CA GLU A 5 -40.31 19.71 -14.88
C GLU A 5 -39.45 20.53 -13.90
N ASP A 6 -40.03 21.06 -12.82
CA ASP A 6 -39.28 21.80 -11.79
C ASP A 6 -38.34 20.85 -11.04
N VAL A 7 -38.85 19.67 -10.70
CA VAL A 7 -38.07 18.61 -10.04
C VAL A 7 -36.99 18.08 -10.99
N ARG A 8 -37.31 17.91 -12.28
CA ARG A 8 -36.34 17.53 -13.33
C ARG A 8 -35.16 18.50 -13.37
N ASN A 9 -35.43 19.79 -13.48
CA ASN A 9 -34.39 20.81 -13.61
C ASN A 9 -33.54 20.92 -12.34
N ALA A 10 -34.17 20.83 -11.17
CA ALA A 10 -33.45 20.86 -9.88
C ALA A 10 -32.52 19.64 -9.71
N LEU A 11 -32.98 18.44 -10.09
CA LEU A 11 -32.16 17.23 -9.98
C LEU A 11 -31.03 17.21 -11.01
N LEU A 12 -31.26 17.69 -12.24
CA LEU A 12 -30.19 17.81 -13.24
C LEU A 12 -29.10 18.80 -12.81
N ALA A 13 -29.47 19.95 -12.23
CA ALA A 13 -28.51 20.88 -11.66
C ALA A 13 -27.70 20.26 -10.50
N LYS A 14 -28.34 19.41 -9.67
CA LYS A 14 -27.64 18.65 -8.62
C LYS A 14 -26.67 17.61 -9.20
N VAL A 15 -26.98 16.99 -10.34
CA VAL A 15 -26.06 16.05 -11.01
C VAL A 15 -24.81 16.78 -11.48
N GLU A 16 -24.94 17.95 -12.10
CA GLU A 16 -23.80 18.72 -12.59
C GLU A 16 -22.89 19.23 -11.45
N ALA A 17 -23.49 19.65 -10.33
CA ALA A 17 -22.75 20.20 -9.19
C ALA A 17 -22.16 19.15 -8.23
N SER A 18 -22.55 17.87 -8.34
CA SER A 18 -22.12 16.83 -7.42
C SER A 18 -20.86 16.10 -7.91
N ASP A 19 -19.93 15.85 -6.97
CA ASP A 19 -18.80 14.93 -7.16
C ASP A 19 -19.21 13.45 -6.98
N THR A 20 -20.43 13.21 -6.51
CA THR A 20 -21.06 11.89 -6.35
C THR A 20 -22.43 11.86 -7.05
N PRO A 21 -22.46 11.92 -8.40
CA PRO A 21 -23.70 12.05 -9.17
C PRO A 21 -24.69 10.89 -8.93
N ARG A 22 -24.22 9.69 -8.55
CA ARG A 22 -25.06 8.53 -8.19
C ARG A 22 -26.04 8.77 -7.04
N ASP A 23 -25.72 9.64 -6.09
CA ASP A 23 -26.60 9.87 -4.94
C ASP A 23 -27.86 10.67 -5.28
N VAL A 24 -27.86 11.38 -6.43
CA VAL A 24 -29.04 12.07 -6.94
C VAL A 24 -30.16 11.09 -7.31
N LEU A 25 -29.85 9.83 -7.66
CA LEU A 25 -30.86 8.80 -7.93
C LEU A 25 -31.59 8.32 -6.67
N LYS A 26 -31.05 8.59 -5.48
CA LYS A 26 -31.65 8.22 -4.19
C LYS A 26 -32.42 9.38 -3.55
N ALA A 27 -32.50 10.53 -4.23
CA ALA A 27 -33.04 11.76 -3.70
C ALA A 27 -34.51 11.58 -3.25
N PRO A 28 -34.90 12.12 -2.08
CA PRO A 28 -36.25 11.98 -1.54
C PRO A 28 -37.34 12.49 -2.48
N GLU A 29 -37.04 13.49 -3.30
CA GLU A 29 -37.94 14.09 -4.30
C GLU A 29 -38.45 13.04 -5.31
N ILE A 30 -37.61 12.06 -5.69
CA ILE A 30 -38.01 10.97 -6.58
C ILE A 30 -38.97 10.00 -5.88
N LYS A 31 -38.72 9.71 -4.58
CA LYS A 31 -39.57 8.82 -3.79
C LYS A 31 -40.94 9.43 -3.54
N GLU A 32 -40.99 10.75 -3.33
CA GLU A 32 -42.24 11.50 -3.17
C GLU A 32 -43.09 11.43 -4.44
N LEU A 33 -42.50 11.59 -5.63
CA LEU A 33 -43.21 11.42 -6.91
C LEU A 33 -43.79 10.01 -7.10
N TYR A 34 -43.06 8.95 -6.73
CA TYR A 34 -43.60 7.59 -6.75
C TYR A 34 -44.70 7.38 -5.68
N GLY A 35 -44.63 8.08 -4.54
CA GLY A 35 -45.65 8.05 -3.50
C GLY A 35 -46.95 8.77 -3.88
N GLU A 36 -46.87 9.82 -4.70
CA GLU A 36 -48.04 10.53 -5.25
C GLU A 36 -48.78 9.67 -6.27
N LEU A 37 -48.09 8.75 -6.94
CA LEU A 37 -48.68 7.80 -7.89
C LEU A 37 -49.79 6.94 -7.27
N ALA A 38 -49.66 6.61 -5.98
CA ALA A 38 -50.65 5.83 -5.24
C ALA A 38 -51.94 6.60 -4.92
N LYS A 39 -51.91 7.94 -5.02
CA LYS A 39 -53.02 8.84 -4.68
C LYS A 39 -53.84 9.31 -5.88
N LEU A 40 -53.35 9.07 -7.11
CA LEU A 40 -54.02 9.48 -8.35
C LEU A 40 -55.14 8.52 -8.75
N ASP A 41 -56.11 9.00 -9.53
CA ASP A 41 -57.19 8.19 -10.10
C ASP A 41 -56.71 7.33 -11.27
N SER A 42 -57.44 6.25 -11.57
CA SER A 42 -57.07 5.22 -12.56
C SER A 42 -56.69 5.79 -13.94
N SER A 43 -57.35 6.86 -14.40
CA SER A 43 -57.07 7.46 -15.72
C SER A 43 -55.79 8.30 -15.76
N GLU A 44 -55.36 8.90 -14.64
CA GLU A 44 -54.21 9.80 -14.58
C GLU A 44 -52.90 9.09 -14.20
N ARG A 45 -53.01 7.90 -13.57
CA ARG A 45 -51.84 7.07 -13.19
C ARG A 45 -50.95 6.69 -14.36
N GLY A 46 -51.53 6.46 -15.54
CA GLY A 46 -50.77 6.03 -16.72
C GLY A 46 -49.84 7.12 -17.26
N GLU A 47 -50.35 8.34 -17.45
CA GLU A 47 -49.57 9.46 -17.96
C GLU A 47 -48.54 9.94 -16.94
N PHE A 48 -48.93 10.04 -15.66
CA PHE A 48 -48.03 10.44 -14.59
C PHE A 48 -46.90 9.42 -14.37
N GLY A 49 -47.21 8.11 -14.41
CA GLY A 49 -46.20 7.05 -14.32
C GLY A 49 -45.20 7.05 -15.47
N LYS A 50 -45.67 7.35 -16.69
CA LYS A 50 -44.79 7.53 -17.85
C LYS A 50 -43.84 8.71 -17.64
N ALA A 51 -44.36 9.86 -17.21
CA ALA A 51 -43.55 11.06 -16.96
C ALA A 51 -42.48 10.85 -15.87
N VAL A 52 -42.82 10.15 -14.78
CA VAL A 52 -41.85 9.81 -13.72
C VAL A 52 -40.79 8.83 -14.21
N ASN A 53 -41.16 7.87 -15.07
CA ASN A 53 -40.20 6.94 -15.66
C ASN A 53 -39.25 7.64 -16.65
N ASP A 54 -39.77 8.55 -17.47
CA ASP A 54 -38.98 9.37 -18.40
C ASP A 54 -37.99 10.29 -17.66
N LEU A 55 -38.41 10.87 -16.54
CA LEU A 55 -37.53 11.61 -15.63
C LEU A 55 -36.38 10.72 -15.13
N LYS A 56 -36.70 9.50 -14.66
CA LYS A 56 -35.67 8.56 -14.18
C LYS A 56 -34.67 8.19 -15.27
N VAL A 57 -35.14 7.94 -16.50
CA VAL A 57 -34.26 7.63 -17.65
C VAL A 57 -33.32 8.81 -17.93
N THR A 58 -33.84 10.04 -17.93
CA THR A 58 -33.05 11.25 -18.17
C THR A 58 -31.99 11.45 -17.08
N LEU A 59 -32.35 11.24 -15.82
CA LEU A 59 -31.40 11.36 -14.70
C LEU A 59 -30.31 10.29 -14.75
N VAL A 60 -30.64 9.05 -15.10
CA VAL A 60 -29.63 7.98 -15.26
C VAL A 60 -28.64 8.33 -16.37
N ALA A 61 -29.11 8.88 -17.48
CA ALA A 61 -28.24 9.31 -18.58
C ALA A 61 -27.32 10.47 -18.15
N ALA A 62 -27.86 11.47 -17.44
CA ALA A 62 -27.07 12.61 -16.94
C ALA A 62 -26.01 12.19 -15.92
N VAL A 63 -26.37 11.28 -14.99
CA VAL A 63 -25.44 10.72 -14.01
C VAL A 63 -24.31 9.98 -14.72
N SER A 64 -24.64 9.12 -15.69
CA SER A 64 -23.62 8.38 -16.46
C SER A 64 -22.67 9.33 -17.19
N ALA A 65 -23.17 10.41 -17.80
CA ALA A 65 -22.33 11.38 -18.49
C ALA A 65 -21.39 12.14 -17.53
N ARG A 66 -21.89 12.48 -16.33
CA ARG A 66 -21.10 13.14 -15.30
C ARG A 66 -20.01 12.22 -14.73
N GLU A 67 -20.32 10.95 -14.49
CA GLU A 67 -19.33 9.97 -14.03
C GLU A 67 -18.17 9.83 -15.01
N ILE A 68 -18.46 9.71 -16.30
CA ILE A 68 -17.43 9.66 -17.36
C ILE A 68 -16.56 10.93 -17.31
N THR A 69 -17.17 12.10 -17.15
CA THR A 69 -16.44 13.37 -17.08
C THR A 69 -15.52 13.45 -15.86
N LEU A 70 -15.94 12.90 -14.72
CA LEU A 70 -15.15 12.88 -13.48
C LEU A 70 -14.02 11.83 -13.55
N GLU A 71 -14.26 10.69 -14.18
CA GLU A 71 -13.24 9.66 -14.44
C GLU A 71 -12.16 10.19 -15.39
N ASP A 72 -12.53 10.84 -16.51
CA ASP A 72 -11.58 11.39 -17.48
C ASP A 72 -10.75 12.56 -16.89
N ALA A 73 -11.31 13.33 -15.97
CA ALA A 73 -10.60 14.45 -15.34
C ALA A 73 -9.56 14.02 -14.28
N THR A 74 -9.61 12.78 -13.80
CA THR A 74 -8.79 12.31 -12.67
C THR A 74 -7.62 11.43 -13.09
N VAL A 75 -7.53 11.03 -14.35
CA VAL A 75 -6.44 10.17 -14.84
C VAL A 75 -5.43 11.02 -15.60
N GLU A 76 -4.36 11.43 -14.92
CA GLU A 76 -3.15 11.88 -15.62
C GLU A 76 -2.60 10.72 -16.45
N SER A 77 -2.27 11.00 -17.72
CA SER A 77 -1.70 10.01 -18.64
C SER A 77 -0.41 9.44 -18.05
N LEU A 78 -0.43 8.18 -17.63
CA LEU A 78 0.76 7.47 -17.16
C LEU A 78 1.69 7.14 -18.33
N ASP A 79 2.84 7.82 -18.42
CA ASP A 79 3.88 7.47 -19.38
C ASP A 79 4.73 6.31 -18.85
N VAL A 80 4.36 5.08 -19.24
CA VAL A 80 5.08 3.85 -18.87
C VAL A 80 6.51 3.78 -19.44
N THR A 81 6.88 4.68 -20.36
CA THR A 81 8.21 4.74 -20.97
C THR A 81 9.12 5.79 -20.33
N ALA A 82 8.58 6.66 -19.47
CA ALA A 82 9.33 7.66 -18.73
C ALA A 82 9.64 7.16 -17.31
N PRO A 83 10.86 6.64 -17.04
CA PRO A 83 11.27 6.46 -15.66
C PRO A 83 11.27 7.85 -14.97
N TRP A 84 10.76 7.92 -13.74
CA TRP A 84 10.66 9.14 -12.92
C TRP A 84 9.60 10.17 -13.36
N ASP A 85 8.50 9.72 -13.98
CA ASP A 85 7.35 10.57 -14.34
C ASP A 85 6.72 11.28 -13.12
N VAL A 86 5.98 12.37 -13.35
CA VAL A 86 5.33 13.22 -12.33
C VAL A 86 4.41 12.42 -11.37
N ASN A 87 3.95 11.26 -11.82
CA ASN A 87 3.13 10.31 -11.07
C ASN A 87 3.91 9.51 -10.01
N THR A 88 5.25 9.50 -10.09
CA THR A 88 6.13 8.88 -9.10
C THR A 88 6.81 9.95 -8.26
N GLY A 89 6.29 10.18 -7.05
CA GLY A 89 6.94 11.03 -6.07
C GLY A 89 8.38 10.57 -5.77
N PRO A 90 9.24 11.45 -5.24
CA PRO A 90 10.63 11.11 -4.95
C PRO A 90 10.70 9.87 -4.05
N VAL A 91 11.53 8.91 -4.45
CA VAL A 91 11.76 7.69 -3.67
C VAL A 91 12.31 8.10 -2.31
N SER A 92 11.69 7.64 -1.23
CA SER A 92 12.23 7.86 0.12
C SER A 92 13.56 7.12 0.24
N LEU A 93 14.66 7.84 0.06
CA LEU A 93 15.99 7.33 0.35
C LEU A 93 16.16 7.19 1.86
N LEU A 94 17.05 6.29 2.29
CA LEU A 94 17.41 6.20 3.70
C LEU A 94 18.03 7.53 4.14
N PRO A 95 17.62 8.11 5.27
CA PRO A 95 18.22 9.33 5.79
C PRO A 95 19.73 9.12 6.01
N THR A 96 20.56 9.98 5.42
CA THR A 96 22.02 9.95 5.60
C THR A 96 22.48 10.59 6.92
N GLU A 97 21.55 11.17 7.68
CA GLU A 97 21.82 11.80 8.98
C GLU A 97 22.09 10.79 10.10
N GLN A 98 21.72 9.52 9.90
CA GLN A 98 21.94 8.44 10.87
C GLN A 98 22.73 7.30 10.23
N GLY A 99 23.85 6.94 10.85
CA GLY A 99 24.61 5.74 10.48
C GLY A 99 23.87 4.47 10.91
N THR A 100 24.18 3.36 10.24
CA THR A 100 23.68 2.03 10.62
C THR A 100 24.82 1.15 11.11
N GLN A 101 24.48 0.15 11.93
CA GLN A 101 25.43 -0.83 12.44
C GLN A 101 25.37 -2.11 11.60
N HIS A 102 26.51 -2.77 11.38
CA HIS A 102 26.54 -4.04 10.67
C HIS A 102 25.78 -5.12 11.46
N PRO A 103 24.93 -5.95 10.82
CA PRO A 103 24.12 -6.95 11.52
C PRO A 103 24.94 -7.91 12.40
N LEU A 104 26.10 -8.36 11.93
CA LEU A 104 26.98 -9.24 12.72
C LEU A 104 27.49 -8.58 14.01
N THR A 105 27.80 -7.29 13.97
CA THR A 105 28.25 -6.55 15.16
C THR A 105 27.12 -6.46 16.17
N LYS A 106 25.89 -6.20 15.70
CA LYS A 106 24.71 -6.16 16.55
C LYS A 106 24.44 -7.49 17.25
N GLU A 107 24.54 -8.61 16.52
CA GLU A 107 24.37 -9.94 17.11
C GLU A 107 25.51 -10.28 18.09
N LEU A 108 26.75 -9.92 17.76
CA LEU A 108 27.89 -10.12 18.65
C LEU A 108 27.70 -9.38 19.98
N GLU A 109 27.26 -8.12 19.94
CA GLU A 109 26.99 -7.31 21.14
C GLU A 109 25.94 -7.96 22.04
N VAL A 110 24.88 -8.54 21.46
CA VAL A 110 23.85 -9.26 22.22
C VAL A 110 24.43 -10.49 22.91
N VAL A 111 25.23 -11.29 22.20
CA VAL A 111 25.86 -12.48 22.79
C VAL A 111 26.81 -12.09 23.92
N VAL A 112 27.68 -11.09 23.68
CA VAL A 112 28.62 -10.59 24.71
C VAL A 112 27.88 -10.06 25.93
N ASP A 113 26.80 -9.30 25.76
CA ASP A 113 25.97 -8.77 26.84
C ASP A 113 25.34 -9.89 27.71
N ILE A 114 24.92 -11.01 27.11
CA ILE A 114 24.39 -12.15 27.86
C ILE A 114 25.48 -12.76 28.76
N PHE A 115 26.65 -13.06 28.20
CA PHE A 115 27.72 -13.74 28.94
C PHE A 115 28.39 -12.84 29.99
N THR A 116 28.53 -11.55 29.70
CA THR A 116 29.07 -10.59 30.67
C THR A 116 28.18 -10.44 31.90
N ARG A 117 26.84 -10.50 31.74
CA ARG A 117 25.90 -10.54 32.88
C ARG A 117 26.00 -11.81 33.71
N MET A 118 26.53 -12.90 33.15
CA MET A 118 26.82 -14.13 33.87
C MET A 118 28.18 -14.08 34.60
N GLY A 119 28.95 -13.00 34.44
CA GLY A 119 30.27 -12.82 35.06
C GLY A 119 31.46 -13.25 34.20
N PHE A 120 31.25 -13.53 32.91
CA PHE A 120 32.35 -13.81 31.98
C PHE A 120 32.97 -12.52 31.44
N GLU A 121 34.25 -12.58 31.07
CA GLU A 121 34.97 -11.50 30.41
C GLU A 121 35.16 -11.81 28.93
N ALA A 122 34.91 -10.82 28.06
CA ALA A 122 35.15 -10.95 26.62
C ALA A 122 36.56 -10.46 26.29
N ILE A 123 37.37 -11.35 25.70
CA ILE A 123 38.76 -11.07 25.30
C ILE A 123 38.89 -11.33 23.81
N GLU A 124 39.44 -10.35 23.08
CA GLU A 124 39.79 -10.52 21.67
C GLU A 124 41.14 -11.22 21.54
N SER A 125 41.22 -12.22 20.67
CA SER A 125 42.46 -12.93 20.36
C SER A 125 43.09 -12.43 19.07
N ARG A 126 44.33 -12.83 18.83
CA ARG A 126 45.00 -12.67 17.55
C ARG A 126 44.23 -13.42 16.45
N GLN A 127 44.21 -12.85 15.25
CA GLN A 127 43.57 -13.46 14.07
C GLN A 127 44.48 -14.47 13.36
N ILE A 128 45.80 -14.31 13.49
CA ILE A 128 46.82 -15.25 13.02
C ILE A 128 47.42 -15.89 14.26
N ASP A 129 47.42 -17.22 14.30
CA ASP A 129 47.78 -18.01 15.46
C ASP A 129 48.79 -19.10 15.07
N ASP A 130 49.42 -19.77 16.03
CA ASP A 130 50.42 -20.82 15.79
C ASP A 130 49.80 -22.23 15.90
N ASP A 131 50.50 -23.24 15.37
CA ASP A 131 50.02 -24.63 15.34
C ASP A 131 49.77 -25.21 16.74
N PHE A 132 50.53 -24.74 17.73
CA PHE A 132 50.41 -25.22 19.11
C PHE A 132 49.07 -24.79 19.73
N HIS A 133 48.73 -23.50 19.67
CA HIS A 133 47.51 -22.98 20.29
C HIS A 133 46.24 -23.36 19.52
N MET A 134 46.33 -23.53 18.19
CA MET A 134 45.20 -23.97 17.37
C MET A 134 44.92 -25.47 17.46
N PHE A 135 45.94 -26.29 17.67
CA PHE A 135 45.78 -27.75 17.59
C PHE A 135 46.36 -28.51 18.79
N GLU A 136 47.67 -28.43 19.04
CA GLU A 136 48.32 -29.29 20.04
C GLU A 136 47.76 -29.10 21.46
N ALA A 137 47.56 -27.85 21.87
CA ALA A 137 47.01 -27.49 23.19
C ALA A 137 45.55 -27.95 23.37
N LEU A 138 44.83 -28.15 22.26
CA LEU A 138 43.44 -28.63 22.24
C LEU A 138 43.35 -30.15 22.02
N ASN A 139 44.46 -30.88 22.20
CA ASN A 139 44.56 -32.34 22.07
C ASN A 139 44.37 -32.86 20.63
N PHE A 140 44.79 -32.06 19.63
CA PHE A 140 44.88 -32.49 18.24
C PHE A 140 46.35 -32.72 17.84
N PRO A 141 46.86 -33.97 17.87
CA PRO A 141 48.23 -34.27 17.41
C PRO A 141 48.39 -34.08 15.90
N GLU A 142 49.62 -34.01 15.40
CA GLU A 142 49.98 -33.70 14.00
C GLU A 142 49.23 -34.54 12.96
N ASN A 143 49.02 -35.83 13.24
CA ASN A 143 48.32 -36.77 12.33
C ASN A 143 46.81 -36.88 12.61
N HIS A 144 46.21 -35.93 13.34
CA HIS A 144 44.79 -36.02 13.68
C HIS A 144 43.91 -35.60 12.48
N PRO A 145 42.96 -36.43 12.03
CA PRO A 145 42.12 -36.12 10.85
C PRO A 145 41.33 -34.82 10.97
N ALA A 146 41.04 -34.37 12.19
CA ALA A 146 40.37 -33.08 12.39
C ALA A 146 41.23 -31.87 12.00
N ARG A 147 42.58 -31.98 11.96
CA ARG A 147 43.45 -30.88 11.48
C ARG A 147 43.21 -30.59 10.00
N ASP A 148 43.05 -31.65 9.20
CA ASP A 148 42.75 -31.56 7.77
C ASP A 148 41.27 -31.21 7.49
N GLY A 149 40.39 -31.41 8.49
CA GLY A 149 38.97 -31.09 8.38
C GLY A 149 38.67 -29.59 8.49
N TYR A 150 39.60 -28.80 9.01
CA TYR A 150 39.52 -27.34 8.99
C TYR A 150 40.28 -26.84 7.76
N ASP A 151 39.59 -26.16 6.83
CA ASP A 151 40.17 -25.47 5.67
C ASP A 151 41.05 -24.29 6.11
N THR A 152 42.16 -24.61 6.79
CA THR A 152 43.03 -23.66 7.47
C THR A 152 43.98 -23.03 6.47
N PHE A 153 43.93 -21.70 6.36
CA PHE A 153 44.91 -20.96 5.58
C PHE A 153 46.24 -20.90 6.34
N ARG A 154 47.28 -21.51 5.77
CA ARG A 154 48.64 -21.54 6.33
C ARG A 154 49.53 -20.52 5.64
N THR A 155 50.32 -19.81 6.42
CA THR A 155 51.41 -18.94 5.96
C THR A 155 52.68 -19.76 5.69
N GLU A 156 53.61 -19.24 4.87
CA GLU A 156 54.90 -19.89 4.61
C GLU A 156 55.77 -20.02 5.87
N GLU A 157 55.51 -19.17 6.87
CA GLU A 157 56.23 -19.08 8.14
C GLU A 157 55.71 -20.08 9.19
N GLY A 158 54.66 -20.85 8.87
CA GLY A 158 54.13 -21.90 9.73
C GLY A 158 53.05 -21.46 10.73
N TYR A 159 52.52 -20.25 10.57
CA TYR A 159 51.28 -19.78 11.21
C TYR A 159 50.07 -20.16 10.36
#